data_AF-A0A7W0UGS6-F1
#
_entry.id   AF-A0A7W0UGS6-F1
#
_cell.length_a   1.000
_cell.length_b   1.000
_cell.length_c   1.000
_cell.angle_alpha   90.00
_cell.angle_beta   90.00
_cell.angle_gamma   90.00
#
_symmetry.space_group_name_H-M   'P 1'
#
loop_
_entity.id
_entity.type
_entity.pdbx_description
1 polymer ?
#
loop_
_entity_poly.entity_id
_entity_poly.type
_entity_poly.pdbx_seq_one_letter_code
_entity_poly.pdbx_strand_id
1 'polypeptide(L)'
;FQGLSCRAFRKALSDETSLEFGAPYRPLNMSPLYRPKTKRRHHLSDQYWETLDPGKYALPVAEHAYRHEAVRVLHQGLLTDSRAISQVPKAVEKLRRFLPELLDWERSLPESEWDTPPE
;
A
#
# COMPACT_ATOMS: atom_id res chain seq x y z
N PHE A 1 -3.55 2.56 -13.27
CA PHE A 1 -4.42 1.74 -14.13
C PHE A 1 -5.59 2.60 -14.63
N GLN A 2 -5.33 3.55 -15.56
CA GLN A 2 -6.27 4.57 -16.08
C GLN A 2 -7.27 5.16 -15.06
N GLY A 3 -6.79 5.67 -13.92
CA GLY A 3 -7.63 6.32 -12.91
C GLY A 3 -8.04 5.45 -11.72
N LEU A 4 -7.97 4.12 -11.83
CA LEU A 4 -8.23 3.22 -10.70
C LEU A 4 -7.15 3.35 -9.64
N SER A 5 -7.53 3.50 -8.36
CA SER A 5 -6.57 3.56 -7.26
C SER A 5 -5.85 2.23 -7.05
N CYS A 6 -4.63 2.26 -6.51
CA CYS A 6 -3.91 1.05 -6.15
C CYS A 6 -4.65 0.20 -5.11
N ARG A 7 -5.40 0.84 -4.20
CA ARG A 7 -6.23 0.17 -3.22
C ARG A 7 -7.32 -0.65 -3.90
N ALA A 8 -8.09 -0.03 -4.80
CA ALA A 8 -9.14 -0.71 -5.54
C ALA A 8 -8.57 -1.81 -6.43
N PHE A 9 -7.44 -1.56 -7.11
CA PHE A 9 -6.74 -2.56 -7.91
C PHE A 9 -6.35 -3.81 -7.09
N ARG A 10 -5.69 -3.62 -5.94
CA ARG A 10 -5.26 -4.71 -5.05
C ARG A 10 -6.46 -5.50 -4.53
N LYS A 11 -7.54 -4.81 -4.14
CA LYS A 11 -8.78 -5.48 -3.69
C LYS A 11 -9.39 -6.33 -4.81
N ALA A 12 -9.58 -5.75 -6.00
CA ALA A 12 -10.18 -6.46 -7.13
C ALA A 12 -9.33 -7.66 -7.56
N LEU A 13 -8.00 -7.51 -7.56
CA LEU A 13 -7.08 -8.61 -7.85
C LEU A 13 -7.16 -9.72 -6.80
N SER A 14 -7.30 -9.35 -5.52
CA SER A 14 -7.46 -10.33 -4.43
C SER A 14 -8.77 -11.11 -4.56
N ASP A 15 -9.86 -10.40 -4.84
CA ASP A 15 -11.19 -10.99 -5.03
C ASP A 15 -11.17 -11.99 -6.22
N GLU A 16 -10.39 -11.71 -7.28
CA GLU A 16 -10.31 -12.57 -8.47
C GLU A 16 -9.43 -13.81 -8.29
N THR A 17 -8.32 -13.73 -7.56
CA THR A 17 -7.34 -14.82 -7.49
C THR A 17 -7.36 -15.61 -6.19
N SER A 18 -8.17 -15.20 -5.19
CA SER A 18 -8.12 -15.74 -3.82
C SER A 18 -6.75 -15.60 -3.14
N LEU A 19 -5.92 -14.65 -3.60
CA LEU A 19 -4.64 -14.31 -2.96
C LEU A 19 -4.79 -12.95 -2.28
N GLU A 20 -4.18 -12.77 -1.12
CA GLU A 20 -4.21 -11.48 -0.45
C GLU A 20 -3.16 -10.54 -1.06
N PHE A 21 -3.61 -9.56 -1.83
CA PHE A 21 -2.79 -8.48 -2.34
C PHE A 21 -2.95 -7.21 -1.51
N GLY A 22 -1.84 -6.63 -1.10
CA GLY A 22 -1.78 -5.44 -0.26
C GLY A 22 -0.76 -4.42 -0.76
N ALA A 23 -0.63 -3.35 0.02
CA ALA A 23 0.40 -2.35 -0.18
C ALA A 23 1.76 -2.83 0.35
N PRO A 24 2.89 -2.29 -0.15
CA PRO A 24 4.10 -2.24 0.66
C PRO A 24 3.83 -1.39 1.91
N TYR A 25 4.74 -1.44 2.88
CA TYR A 25 4.62 -0.56 4.03
C TYR A 25 4.70 0.91 3.63
N ARG A 26 3.99 1.75 4.39
CA ARG A 26 4.16 3.20 4.31
C ARG A 26 5.63 3.55 4.63
N PRO A 27 6.25 4.51 3.91
CA PRO A 27 7.59 4.98 4.21
C PRO A 27 7.74 5.35 5.69
N LEU A 28 8.90 5.02 6.28
CA LEU A 28 9.10 5.15 7.73
C LEU A 28 8.90 6.58 8.23
N ASN A 29 9.32 7.59 7.45
CA ASN A 29 9.14 9.01 7.72
C ASN A 29 7.66 9.46 7.78
N MET A 30 6.75 8.68 7.21
CA MET A 30 5.30 8.96 7.19
C MET A 30 4.48 7.95 8.00
N SER A 31 5.14 6.97 8.62
CA SER A 31 4.46 5.89 9.34
C SER A 31 3.88 6.42 10.66
N PRO A 32 2.58 6.21 10.94
CA PRO A 32 1.99 6.63 12.21
C PRO A 32 2.62 5.92 13.42
N LEU A 33 3.29 4.79 13.19
CA LEU A 33 3.99 4.00 14.21
C LEU A 33 5.40 4.51 14.50
N TYR A 34 6.02 5.27 13.59
CA TYR A 34 7.36 5.82 13.78
C TYR A 34 7.31 7.21 14.40
N ARG A 35 7.09 7.25 15.72
CA ARG A 35 7.03 8.49 16.50
C ARG A 35 8.14 8.54 17.55
N PRO A 36 9.42 8.68 17.16
CA PRO A 36 10.55 8.62 18.09
C PRO A 36 10.44 9.68 19.20
N LYS A 37 9.88 10.86 18.89
CA LYS A 37 9.68 11.95 19.85
C LYS A 37 8.66 11.68 20.96
N THR A 38 7.91 10.57 20.90
CA THR A 38 6.99 10.15 21.97
C THR A 38 7.69 9.38 23.10
N LYS A 39 8.95 8.97 22.92
CA LYS A 39 9.67 8.16 23.91
C LYS A 39 10.81 8.98 24.52
N ARG A 40 10.73 9.22 25.83
CA ARG A 40 11.76 9.94 26.61
C ARG A 40 13.18 9.40 26.42
N ARG A 41 13.34 8.09 26.23
CA ARG A 41 14.65 7.44 26.02
C ARG A 41 15.44 7.98 24.82
N HIS A 42 14.77 8.67 23.88
CA HIS A 42 15.41 9.24 22.70
C HIS A 42 15.81 10.71 22.90
N HIS A 43 15.51 11.36 24.02
CA HIS A 43 15.95 12.75 24.28
C HIS A 43 17.31 12.75 25.00
N LEU A 44 18.37 12.44 24.25
CA LEU A 44 19.74 12.36 24.77
C LEU A 44 20.41 13.75 24.84
N SER A 45 20.11 14.60 23.87
CA SER A 45 20.50 16.01 23.80
C SER A 45 19.51 16.73 22.88
N ASP A 46 19.47 18.06 22.92
CA ASP A 46 18.59 18.84 22.05
C ASP A 46 18.99 18.68 20.58
N GLN A 47 20.30 18.70 20.29
CA GLN A 47 20.82 18.44 18.95
C GLN A 47 20.37 17.07 18.44
N TYR A 48 20.46 16.01 19.24
CA TYR A 48 19.99 14.68 18.83
C TYR A 48 18.46 14.66 18.65
N TRP A 49 17.71 15.34 19.51
CA TRP A 49 16.26 15.40 19.46
C TRP A 49 15.73 16.05 18.17
N GLU A 50 16.39 17.10 17.71
CA GLU A 50 16.12 17.74 16.41
C GLU A 50 16.39 16.77 15.25
N THR A 51 17.42 15.92 15.35
CA THR A 51 17.70 14.95 14.29
C THR A 51 16.61 13.89 14.10
N LEU A 52 15.75 13.68 15.09
CA LEU A 52 14.71 12.65 15.08
C LEU A 52 13.41 13.09 14.42
N ASP A 53 13.31 14.33 13.92
CA ASP A 53 12.16 14.75 13.13
C ASP A 53 12.09 13.96 11.81
N PRO A 54 11.07 13.10 11.60
CA PRO A 54 10.95 12.35 10.36
C PRO A 54 10.52 13.24 9.17
N GLY A 55 9.85 14.36 9.43
CA GLY A 55 9.30 15.26 8.40
C GLY A 55 10.35 15.95 7.55
N LYS A 56 11.60 16.00 8.00
CA LYS A 56 12.72 16.58 7.24
C LYS A 56 13.22 15.68 6.10
N TYR A 57 12.79 14.42 6.05
CA TYR A 57 13.20 13.47 5.02
C TYR A 57 12.15 13.40 3.92
N ALA A 58 12.55 13.68 2.68
CA ALA A 58 11.74 13.43 1.49
C ALA A 58 12.16 12.09 0.87
N LEU A 59 11.23 11.14 0.74
CA LEU A 59 11.50 9.81 0.18
C LEU A 59 10.61 9.57 -1.05
N PRO A 60 10.77 10.35 -2.13
CA PRO A 60 9.81 10.40 -3.24
C PRO A 60 9.58 9.04 -3.90
N VAL A 61 10.61 8.21 -4.02
CA VAL A 61 10.49 6.85 -4.60
C VAL A 61 9.67 5.93 -3.69
N ALA A 62 9.91 5.96 -2.38
CA ALA A 62 9.18 5.13 -1.43
C ALA A 62 7.72 5.57 -1.32
N GLU A 63 7.48 6.89 -1.34
CA GLU A 63 6.15 7.48 -1.38
C GLU A 63 5.39 7.09 -2.64
N HIS A 64 6.05 7.18 -3.80
CA HIS A 64 5.48 6.79 -5.08
C HIS A 64 5.12 5.30 -5.11
N ALA A 65 6.06 4.44 -4.69
CA ALA A 65 5.85 2.99 -4.59
C ALA A 65 4.61 2.64 -3.75
N TYR A 66 4.49 3.24 -2.55
CA TYR A 66 3.36 3.01 -1.65
C TYR A 66 2.03 3.48 -2.23
N ARG A 67 1.99 4.71 -2.77
CA ARG A 67 0.74 5.37 -3.19
C ARG A 67 0.25 4.95 -4.59
N HIS A 68 1.14 4.65 -5.53
CA HIS A 68 0.80 4.72 -6.96
C HIS A 68 1.11 3.50 -7.82
N GLU A 69 1.98 2.59 -7.40
CA GLU A 69 2.41 1.50 -8.30
C GLU A 69 2.51 0.11 -7.66
N ALA A 70 2.88 -0.01 -6.38
CA ALA A 70 3.30 -1.30 -5.87
C ALA A 70 2.12 -2.22 -5.52
N VAL A 71 2.33 -3.53 -5.69
CA VAL A 71 1.46 -4.60 -5.21
C VAL A 71 2.32 -5.59 -4.45
N ARG A 72 1.84 -6.04 -3.30
CA ARG A 72 2.53 -7.02 -2.46
C ARG A 72 1.62 -8.22 -2.23
N VAL A 73 2.18 -9.41 -2.33
CA VAL A 73 1.56 -10.67 -1.88
C VAL A 73 2.44 -11.26 -0.77
N LEU A 74 1.81 -11.91 0.21
CA LEU A 74 2.58 -12.66 1.21
C LEU A 74 3.24 -13.87 0.55
N HIS A 75 4.43 -14.24 1.03
CA HIS A 75 5.20 -15.34 0.44
C HIS A 75 4.45 -16.68 0.42
N GLN A 76 3.46 -16.88 1.29
CA GLN A 76 2.57 -18.06 1.27
C GLN A 76 1.80 -18.18 -0.05
N GLY A 77 1.48 -17.05 -0.70
CA GLY A 77 0.90 -17.04 -2.05
C GLY A 77 1.83 -17.57 -3.12
N LEU A 78 3.14 -17.67 -2.87
CA LEU A 78 4.11 -18.32 -3.76
C LEU A 78 4.25 -19.83 -3.51
N LEU A 79 3.75 -20.30 -2.37
CA LEU A 79 3.81 -21.71 -1.94
C LEU A 79 2.48 -22.45 -2.16
N THR A 80 1.46 -21.75 -2.61
CA THR A 80 0.17 -22.34 -2.99
C THR A 80 0.29 -23.16 -4.27
N ASP A 81 -0.80 -23.82 -4.66
CA ASP A 81 -0.91 -24.51 -5.94
C ASP A 81 -0.52 -23.56 -7.10
N SER A 82 0.36 -24.02 -8.00
CA SER A 82 0.85 -23.22 -9.13
C SER A 82 -0.27 -22.68 -10.02
N ARG A 83 -1.47 -23.29 -9.97
CA ARG A 83 -2.69 -22.78 -10.61
C ARG A 83 -3.11 -21.41 -10.11
N ALA A 84 -2.92 -21.08 -8.82
CA ALA A 84 -3.35 -19.79 -8.28
C ALA A 84 -2.46 -18.64 -8.77
N ILE A 85 -1.13 -18.83 -8.76
CA ILE A 85 -0.18 -17.83 -9.30
C ILE A 85 -0.35 -17.67 -10.81
N SER A 86 -0.57 -18.78 -11.53
CA SER A 86 -0.80 -18.72 -12.98
C SER A 86 -2.12 -18.08 -13.38
N GLN A 87 -3.08 -17.88 -12.47
CA GLN A 87 -4.27 -17.05 -12.74
C GLN A 87 -4.00 -15.55 -12.67
N VAL A 88 -2.93 -15.10 -12.00
CA VAL A 88 -2.69 -13.65 -11.80
C VAL A 88 -2.67 -12.87 -13.12
N PRO A 89 -1.97 -13.31 -14.20
CA PRO A 89 -2.02 -12.59 -15.48
C PRO A 89 -3.43 -12.51 -16.07
N LYS A 90 -4.22 -13.59 -15.98
CA LYS A 90 -5.60 -13.63 -16.48
C LYS A 90 -6.52 -12.72 -15.68
N ALA A 91 -6.31 -12.65 -14.36
CA ALA A 91 -7.03 -11.74 -13.48
C ALA A 91 -6.73 -10.29 -13.87
N VAL A 92 -5.46 -9.92 -14.07
CA VAL A 92 -5.07 -8.58 -14.52
C VAL A 92 -5.68 -8.24 -15.89
N GLU A 93 -5.68 -9.19 -16.83
CA GLU A 93 -6.34 -9.02 -18.14
C GLU A 93 -7.85 -8.79 -17.99
N LYS A 94 -8.53 -9.53 -17.11
CA LYS A 94 -9.95 -9.35 -16.81
C LYS A 94 -10.22 -7.96 -16.21
N LEU A 95 -9.44 -7.54 -15.22
CA LEU A 95 -9.57 -6.20 -14.63
C LEU A 95 -9.37 -5.11 -15.67
N ARG A 96 -8.46 -5.32 -16.62
CA ARG A 96 -8.23 -4.39 -17.72
C ARG A 96 -9.42 -4.34 -18.69
N ARG A 97 -10.01 -5.49 -18.99
CA ARG A 97 -11.16 -5.63 -19.89
C ARG A 97 -12.42 -4.95 -19.35
N PHE A 98 -12.68 -5.07 -18.05
CA PHE A 98 -13.85 -4.51 -17.36
C PHE A 98 -13.51 -3.27 -16.54
N LEU A 99 -12.54 -2.48 -17.02
CA LEU A 99 -12.07 -1.30 -16.29
C LEU A 99 -13.18 -0.23 -16.08
N PRO A 100 -14.06 0.07 -17.05
CA PRO A 100 -15.15 1.02 -16.82
C PRO A 100 -16.05 0.61 -15.64
N GLU A 101 -16.47 -0.66 -15.60
CA GLU A 101 -17.29 -1.22 -14.53
C GLU A 101 -16.54 -1.22 -13.19
N LEU A 102 -15.23 -1.45 -13.24
CA LEU A 102 -14.37 -1.45 -12.05
C LEU A 102 -14.21 -0.04 -11.45
N LEU A 103 -14.17 1.01 -12.29
CA LEU A 103 -14.15 2.40 -11.85
C LEU A 103 -15.47 2.80 -11.19
N ASP A 104 -16.60 2.33 -11.70
CA ASP A 104 -17.90 2.55 -11.06
C ASP A 104 -18.02 1.77 -9.74
N TRP A 105 -17.49 0.54 -9.70
CA TRP A 105 -17.40 -0.25 -8.48
C TRP A 105 -16.52 0.41 -7.41
N GLU A 106 -15.38 1.00 -7.79
CA GLU A 106 -14.49 1.70 -6.84
C GLU A 106 -15.22 2.79 -6.06
N ARG A 107 -16.15 3.52 -6.70
CA ARG A 107 -16.95 4.57 -6.06
C ARG A 107 -17.91 4.02 -4.99
N SER A 108 -18.22 2.73 -5.04
CA SER A 108 -19.04 2.05 -4.03
C SER A 108 -18.23 1.53 -2.85
N LEU A 109 -16.89 1.54 -2.92
CA LEU A 109 -16.05 1.06 -1.83
C LEU A 109 -16.10 2.02 -0.63
N PRO A 110 -16.20 1.49 0.60
CA PRO A 110 -16.10 2.32 1.79
C PRO A 110 -14.71 2.98 1.84
N GLU A 111 -14.60 4.15 2.46
CA GLU A 111 -13.29 4.71 2.79
C GLU A 111 -12.51 3.77 3.71
N SER A 112 -11.19 3.74 3.56
CA SER A 112 -10.31 2.93 4.40
C SER A 112 -9.61 3.82 5.38
N GLU A 113 -9.82 3.56 6.67
CA GLU A 113 -9.13 4.24 7.77
C GLU A 113 -7.60 4.15 7.67
N TRP A 114 -7.08 3.12 6.98
CA TRP A 114 -5.65 2.87 6.82
C TRP A 114 -5.03 3.62 5.63
N ASP A 115 -5.86 4.13 4.71
CA ASP A 115 -5.43 4.84 3.50
C ASP A 115 -5.53 6.37 3.66
N THR A 116 -6.27 6.86 4.66
CA THR A 116 -6.31 8.29 5.00
C THR A 116 -4.93 8.74 5.54
N PRO A 117 -4.33 9.82 5.01
CA PRO A 117 -3.19 10.45 5.67
C PRO A 117 -3.62 10.90 7.08
N PRO A 118 -2.85 10.63 8.15
CA PRO A 118 -3.11 11.28 9.42
C PRO A 118 -2.97 12.81 9.23
N GLU A 119 -3.90 13.57 9.82
CA GLU A 119 -3.83 15.03 9.92
C GLU A 119 -2.52 15.52 10.54
#